data_AF-A0A9R1VYK0-F1
#
_entry.id   AF-A0A9R1VYK0-F1
#
_cell.length_a   1.000
_cell.length_b   1.000
_cell.length_c   1.000
_cell.angle_alpha   90.00
_cell.angle_beta   90.00
_cell.angle_gamma   90.00
#
_symmetry.space_group_name_H-M   'P 1'
#
loop_
_entity.id
_entity.type
_entity.pdbx_description
1 polymer ?
#
loop_
_entity_poly.entity_id
_entity_poly.type
_entity_poly.pdbx_seq_one_letter_code
_entity_poly.pdbx_strand_id
1 'polypeptide(L)'
;MSTDLTNNTIIMQSEDTVEKAASVVLEFSLDVEEITTEENNNVDTNVGRIVVRPGWVPLQPLPESLQLHLLEMYLVLHSIQKYLWPILCKLDQLTLYELHYQMITFGKVFCTKSKPSYNACPMRAECRNFASAFASARLALPGLEEKKR
;
A
#
# COMPACT_ATOMS: atom_id res chain seq x y z
N MET A 1 33.41 -31.65 -16.28
CA MET A 1 33.92 -30.26 -16.17
C MET A 1 33.02 -29.40 -17.03
N SER A 2 32.37 -28.33 -16.62
CA SER A 2 31.98 -27.77 -15.32
C SER A 2 30.89 -26.76 -15.70
N THR A 3 29.81 -26.71 -14.93
CA THR A 3 28.81 -25.64 -14.98
C THR A 3 29.44 -24.31 -14.58
N ASP A 4 28.84 -23.20 -15.04
CA ASP A 4 28.50 -21.98 -14.26
C ASP A 4 28.05 -20.90 -15.27
N LEU A 5 26.76 -20.65 -15.49
CA LEU A 5 25.76 -19.96 -14.66
C LEU A 5 26.18 -18.58 -14.13
N THR A 6 25.31 -17.61 -14.43
CA THR A 6 25.11 -16.29 -13.81
C THR A 6 26.03 -15.15 -14.24
N ASN A 7 25.56 -14.38 -15.23
CA ASN A 7 25.72 -12.92 -15.23
C ASN A 7 24.50 -12.23 -15.86
N ASN A 8 23.29 -12.71 -15.54
CA ASN A 8 22.06 -11.97 -15.77
C ASN A 8 21.72 -11.20 -14.48
N THR A 9 22.47 -10.12 -14.25
CA THR A 9 21.95 -9.00 -13.47
C THR A 9 20.83 -8.39 -14.30
N ILE A 10 19.62 -8.91 -14.11
CA ILE A 10 18.41 -8.27 -14.61
C ILE A 10 18.33 -6.95 -13.86
N ILE A 11 18.80 -5.87 -14.49
CA ILE A 11 18.33 -4.53 -14.19
C ILE A 11 16.84 -4.60 -14.51
N MET A 12 16.01 -4.87 -13.50
CA MET A 12 14.57 -4.75 -13.59
C MET A 12 14.29 -3.29 -13.90
N GLN A 13 14.07 -3.00 -15.18
CA GLN A 13 13.79 -1.66 -15.65
C GLN A 13 12.47 -1.19 -15.03
N SER A 14 12.47 0.07 -14.63
CA SER A 14 11.51 0.78 -13.79
C SER A 14 10.07 0.89 -14.33
N GLU A 15 9.74 0.23 -15.44
CA GLU A 15 8.42 0.30 -16.07
C GLU A 15 7.55 -0.93 -15.73
N ASP A 16 8.15 -2.12 -15.57
CA ASP A 16 7.43 -3.38 -15.26
C ASP A 16 6.81 -3.43 -13.85
N THR A 17 7.35 -2.64 -12.90
CA THR A 17 6.86 -2.58 -11.53
C THR A 17 5.65 -1.64 -11.39
N VAL A 18 5.49 -0.69 -12.32
CA VAL A 18 4.46 0.35 -12.26
C VAL A 18 3.13 -0.16 -12.81
N GLU A 19 3.15 -0.92 -13.91
CA GLU A 19 1.92 -1.48 -14.51
C GLU A 19 1.32 -2.64 -13.71
N LYS A 20 2.13 -3.46 -13.03
CA LYS A 20 1.62 -4.57 -12.20
C LYS A 20 0.94 -4.11 -10.90
N ALA A 21 1.12 -2.85 -10.50
CA ALA A 21 0.43 -2.26 -9.36
C ALA A 21 -0.95 -1.66 -9.73
N ALA A 22 -1.32 -1.65 -11.02
CA ALA A 22 -2.50 -0.91 -11.51
C ALA A 22 -3.85 -1.60 -11.23
N SER A 23 -3.88 -2.89 -10.86
CA SER A 23 -5.13 -3.61 -10.53
C SER A 23 -5.00 -4.34 -9.19
N VAL A 24 -4.76 -3.56 -8.13
CA VAL A 24 -4.44 -4.14 -6.82
C VAL A 24 -5.64 -4.19 -5.89
N VAL A 25 -6.76 -3.49 -6.13
CA VAL A 25 -7.98 -3.65 -5.32
C VAL A 25 -8.96 -4.57 -6.05
N LEU A 26 -9.56 -5.53 -5.33
CA LEU A 26 -10.60 -6.39 -5.90
C LEU A 26 -11.71 -5.54 -6.51
N GLU A 27 -12.08 -5.80 -7.77
CA GLU A 27 -13.25 -5.19 -8.38
C GLU A 27 -14.48 -5.69 -7.64
N PHE A 28 -15.00 -4.86 -6.75
CA PHE A 28 -16.26 -5.13 -6.09
C PHE A 28 -17.40 -4.85 -7.07
N SER A 29 -18.11 -5.91 -7.45
CA SER A 29 -19.46 -5.83 -8.03
C SER A 29 -20.45 -5.44 -6.93
N LEU A 30 -20.24 -4.26 -6.36
CA LEU A 30 -21.25 -3.60 -5.56
C LEU A 30 -22.18 -2.91 -6.56
N ASP A 31 -23.46 -3.29 -6.55
CA ASP A 31 -24.58 -2.59 -7.21
C ASP A 31 -24.83 -1.23 -6.53
N VAL A 32 -23.76 -0.46 -6.35
CA VAL A 32 -23.85 0.93 -5.96
C VAL A 32 -24.17 1.63 -7.26
N GLU A 33 -25.39 2.20 -7.34
CA GLU A 33 -25.78 3.14 -8.39
C GLU A 33 -24.56 3.98 -8.72
N GLU A 34 -24.15 3.92 -9.99
CA GLU A 34 -23.02 4.63 -10.53
C GLU A 34 -23.01 6.02 -9.90
N ILE A 35 -22.01 6.31 -9.05
CA ILE A 35 -21.87 7.63 -8.43
C ILE A 35 -21.50 8.55 -9.58
N THR A 36 -22.52 9.02 -10.30
CA THR A 36 -22.42 9.93 -11.43
C THR A 36 -22.18 11.32 -10.88
N THR A 37 -21.02 11.56 -10.30
CA THR A 37 -20.47 12.91 -10.16
C THR A 37 -18.95 12.80 -10.07
N GLU A 38 -18.27 13.37 -11.06
CA GLU A 38 -16.84 13.70 -11.02
C GLU A 38 -16.48 14.66 -9.86
N GLU A 39 -17.43 15.07 -9.01
CA GLU A 39 -17.26 16.13 -8.01
C GLU A 39 -16.83 15.67 -6.61
N ASN A 40 -16.58 14.38 -6.35
CA ASN A 40 -16.07 13.97 -5.04
C ASN A 40 -15.04 12.83 -5.08
N ASN A 41 -14.06 12.92 -5.98
CA ASN A 41 -12.97 11.94 -6.09
C ASN A 41 -11.84 12.20 -5.06
N ASN A 42 -12.19 12.47 -3.79
CA ASN A 42 -11.28 13.04 -2.78
C ASN A 42 -10.70 12.01 -1.79
N VAL A 43 -10.51 10.76 -2.19
CA VAL A 43 -9.65 9.87 -1.40
C VAL A 43 -8.20 10.34 -1.55
N ASP A 44 -7.71 11.07 -0.55
CA ASP A 44 -6.34 11.54 -0.50
C ASP A 44 -5.35 10.38 -0.58
N THR A 45 -4.20 10.60 -1.22
CA THR A 45 -3.16 9.59 -1.37
C THR A 45 -2.68 9.00 -0.03
N ASN A 46 -2.72 9.77 1.06
CA ASN A 46 -2.46 9.29 2.42
C ASN A 46 -3.55 8.35 2.91
N VAL A 47 -4.82 8.69 2.70
CA VAL A 47 -5.97 7.85 3.05
C VAL A 47 -5.85 6.50 2.34
N GLY A 48 -5.54 6.50 1.04
CA GLY A 48 -5.30 5.28 0.27
C GLY A 48 -4.25 4.37 0.91
N ARG A 49 -3.10 4.90 1.34
CA ARG A 49 -2.08 4.08 2.03
C ARG A 49 -2.58 3.50 3.35
N ILE A 50 -3.31 4.29 4.13
CA ILE A 50 -3.73 3.93 5.49
C ILE A 50 -4.77 2.83 5.48
N VAL A 51 -5.62 2.77 4.47
CA VAL A 51 -6.62 1.70 4.37
C VAL A 51 -6.05 0.43 3.71
N VAL A 52 -5.07 0.58 2.81
CA VAL A 52 -4.46 -0.56 2.13
C VAL A 52 -3.38 -1.26 2.96
N ARG A 53 -2.47 -0.51 3.59
CA ARG A 53 -1.30 -1.09 4.28
C ARG A 53 -1.66 -2.00 5.45
N PRO A 54 -2.67 -1.70 6.28
CA PRO A 54 -3.19 -2.63 7.27
C PRO A 54 -4.03 -3.76 6.67
N GLY A 55 -4.48 -3.62 5.42
CA GLY A 55 -5.32 -4.60 4.73
C GLY A 55 -6.81 -4.44 5.01
N TRP A 56 -7.29 -3.22 5.26
CA TRP A 56 -8.72 -2.93 5.43
C TRP A 56 -9.47 -2.92 4.09
N VAL A 57 -8.79 -2.48 3.03
CA VAL A 57 -9.25 -2.66 1.65
C VAL A 57 -8.59 -3.92 1.11
N PRO A 58 -9.36 -4.91 0.63
CA PRO A 58 -8.82 -6.14 0.15
C PRO A 58 -8.18 -5.91 -1.22
N LEU A 59 -7.02 -6.56 -1.38
CA LEU A 59 -6.23 -6.46 -2.59
C LEU A 59 -6.39 -7.72 -3.44
N GLN A 60 -6.30 -7.57 -4.76
CA GLN A 60 -5.98 -8.69 -5.63
C GLN A 60 -4.67 -9.33 -5.18
N PRO A 61 -4.51 -10.65 -5.36
CA PRO A 61 -3.24 -11.32 -5.10
C PRO A 61 -2.10 -10.59 -5.80
N LEU A 62 -1.09 -10.18 -5.03
CA LEU A 62 0.10 -9.59 -5.61
C LEU A 62 0.85 -10.67 -6.40
N PRO A 63 1.55 -10.31 -7.50
CA PRO A 63 2.48 -11.20 -8.16
C PRO A 63 3.46 -11.81 -7.15
N GLU A 64 3.86 -13.07 -7.33
CA GLU A 64 4.69 -13.81 -6.36
C GLU A 64 6.00 -13.09 -5.98
N SER A 65 6.58 -12.34 -6.92
CA SER A 65 7.82 -11.58 -6.71
C SER A 65 7.61 -10.22 -6.03
N LEU A 66 6.37 -9.74 -5.90
CA LEU A 66 6.06 -8.40 -5.40
C LEU A 66 5.56 -8.44 -3.96
N GLN A 67 6.34 -7.85 -3.05
CA GLN A 67 5.99 -7.78 -1.63
C GLN A 67 5.21 -6.50 -1.33
N LEU A 68 4.20 -6.60 -0.46
CA LEU A 68 3.28 -5.50 -0.13
C LEU A 68 3.99 -4.22 0.36
N HIS A 69 5.13 -4.34 1.04
CA HIS A 69 5.88 -3.19 1.55
C HIS A 69 6.71 -2.45 0.51
N LEU A 70 6.85 -3.02 -0.68
CA LEU A 70 7.53 -2.41 -1.83
C LEU A 70 6.56 -1.62 -2.73
N LEU A 71 5.26 -1.64 -2.45
CA LEU A 71 4.28 -0.84 -3.18
C LEU A 71 4.50 0.65 -2.93
N GLU A 72 4.93 1.38 -3.95
CA GLU A 72 5.17 2.83 -3.87
C GLU A 72 3.91 3.66 -4.12
N MET A 73 2.96 3.13 -4.89
CA MET A 73 1.71 3.79 -5.24
C MET A 73 0.53 2.84 -5.15
N TYR A 74 -0.61 3.38 -4.74
CA TYR A 74 -1.91 2.70 -4.76
C TYR A 74 -2.71 3.40 -5.86
N LEU A 75 -2.48 3.01 -7.11
CA LEU A 75 -2.98 3.71 -8.31
C LEU A 75 -4.50 3.61 -8.52
N VAL A 76 -5.21 2.89 -7.65
CA VAL A 76 -6.65 2.65 -7.80
C VAL A 76 -7.47 3.37 -6.72
N LEU A 77 -7.24 4.67 -6.56
CA LEU A 77 -7.98 5.51 -5.60
C LEU A 77 -9.50 5.43 -5.81
N HIS A 78 -9.94 5.29 -7.07
CA HIS A 78 -11.35 5.12 -7.41
C HIS A 78 -11.96 3.84 -6.84
N SER A 79 -11.27 2.70 -6.94
CA SER A 79 -11.76 1.43 -6.38
C SER A 79 -11.72 1.41 -4.86
N ILE A 80 -10.71 2.05 -4.26
CA ILE A 80 -10.67 2.29 -2.81
C ILE A 80 -11.88 3.11 -2.38
N GLN A 81 -12.19 4.19 -3.11
CA GLN A 81 -13.34 5.02 -2.84
C GLN A 81 -14.65 4.24 -2.98
N LYS A 82 -14.83 3.46 -4.05
CA LYS A 82 -16.02 2.62 -4.25
C LYS A 82 -16.22 1.62 -3.11
N TYR A 83 -15.14 1.05 -2.57
CA TYR A 83 -15.20 0.15 -1.42
C TYR A 83 -15.52 0.88 -0.10
N LEU A 84 -14.90 2.03 0.15
CA LEU A 84 -15.07 2.78 1.39
C LEU A 84 -16.40 3.52 1.46
N TRP A 85 -16.92 4.01 0.32
CA TRP A 85 -18.08 4.89 0.29
C TRP A 85 -19.31 4.34 1.00
N PRO A 86 -19.75 3.08 0.79
CA PRO A 86 -20.91 2.51 1.50
C PRO A 86 -20.77 2.48 3.03
N ILE A 87 -19.53 2.53 3.53
CA ILE A 87 -19.21 2.57 4.96
C ILE A 87 -19.21 4.02 5.45
N LEU A 88 -18.53 4.90 4.72
CA LEU A 88 -18.32 6.30 5.11
C LEU A 88 -19.55 7.19 4.89
N CYS A 89 -20.40 6.88 3.91
CA CYS A 89 -21.58 7.69 3.57
C CYS A 89 -22.67 7.69 4.65
N LYS A 90 -22.53 6.84 5.67
CA LYS A 90 -23.43 6.77 6.84
C LYS A 90 -23.01 7.71 7.97
N LEU A 91 -21.82 8.30 7.88
CA LEU A 91 -21.32 9.28 8.84
C LEU A 91 -21.88 10.66 8.51
N ASP A 92 -22.16 11.46 9.53
CA ASP A 92 -22.47 12.87 9.31
C ASP A 92 -21.24 13.64 8.81
N GLN A 93 -21.47 14.81 8.23
CA GLN A 93 -20.42 15.60 7.58
C GLN A 93 -19.29 16.00 8.55
N LEU A 94 -19.60 16.31 9.81
CA LEU A 94 -18.59 16.70 10.79
C LEU A 94 -17.70 15.51 11.14
N THR A 95 -18.30 14.35 11.46
CA THR A 95 -17.56 13.12 11.74
C THR A 95 -16.70 12.70 10.56
N LEU A 96 -17.21 12.78 9.34
CA LEU A 96 -16.46 12.45 8.12
C LEU A 96 -15.25 13.39 7.94
N TYR A 97 -15.43 14.69 8.19
CA TYR A 97 -14.37 15.69 8.13
C TYR A 97 -13.28 15.41 9.17
N GLU A 98 -13.65 15.17 10.42
CA GLU A 98 -12.71 14.85 11.49
C GLU A 98 -11.91 13.58 11.19
N LEU A 99 -12.59 12.51 10.76
CA LEU A 99 -11.96 11.26 10.35
C LEU A 99 -10.95 11.49 9.22
N HIS A 100 -11.31 12.25 8.19
CA HIS A 100 -10.42 12.55 7.08
C HIS A 100 -9.13 13.23 7.53
N TYR A 101 -9.22 14.24 8.40
CA TYR A 101 -8.05 14.94 8.94
C TYR A 101 -7.19 14.06 9.85
N GLN A 102 -7.83 13.21 10.67
CA GLN A 102 -7.13 12.24 11.50
C GLN A 102 -6.35 11.24 10.62
N MET A 103 -6.96 10.73 9.55
CA MET A 103 -6.29 9.85 8.60
C MET A 103 -5.12 10.56 7.91
N ILE A 104 -5.30 11.78 7.38
CA ILE A 104 -4.18 12.52 6.78
C ILE A 104 -3.02 12.69 7.77
N THR A 105 -3.33 13.11 8.99
CA THR A 105 -2.33 13.33 10.05
C THR A 105 -1.60 12.02 10.36
N PHE A 106 -2.33 10.93 10.54
CA PHE A 106 -1.77 9.60 10.74
C PHE A 106 -0.83 9.19 9.60
N GLY A 107 -1.23 9.44 8.36
CA GLY A 107 -0.44 9.15 7.17
C GLY A 107 0.87 9.92 7.11
N LYS A 108 0.86 11.18 7.56
CA LYS A 108 2.05 12.04 7.60
C LYS A 108 2.99 11.70 8.74
N VAL A 109 2.46 11.32 9.92
CA VAL A 109 3.28 11.08 11.12
C VAL A 109 3.81 9.64 11.19
N PHE A 110 2.96 8.66 10.92
CA PHE A 110 3.30 7.24 11.15
C PHE A 110 3.48 6.46 9.85
N CYS A 111 2.57 6.65 8.90
CA CYS A 111 2.45 5.78 7.73
C CYS A 111 2.98 6.42 6.44
N THR A 112 4.11 7.13 6.48
CA THR A 112 4.66 7.90 5.35
C THR A 112 4.89 7.06 4.09
N LYS A 113 4.94 7.70 2.90
CA LYS A 113 5.18 7.01 1.61
C LYS A 113 6.44 6.14 1.70
N SER A 114 7.55 6.72 2.13
CA SER A 114 8.85 6.06 2.30
C SER A 114 9.25 6.07 3.77
N LYS A 115 9.84 4.96 4.24
CA LYS A 115 10.32 4.77 5.62
C LYS A 115 9.26 5.12 6.68
N PRO A 116 8.11 4.43 6.70
CA PRO A 116 7.11 4.63 7.74
C PRO A 116 7.69 4.35 9.13
N SER A 117 7.23 5.10 10.13
CA SER A 117 7.63 4.98 11.53
C SER A 117 6.97 3.76 12.18
N TYR A 118 7.26 2.56 11.70
CA TYR A 118 6.59 1.32 12.13
C TYR A 118 6.63 1.14 13.65
N ASN A 119 7.77 1.39 14.30
CA ASN A 119 7.93 1.19 15.74
C ASN A 119 7.05 2.13 16.59
N ALA A 120 6.70 3.30 16.05
CA ALA A 120 5.82 4.27 16.71
C ALA A 120 4.36 4.16 16.21
N CYS A 121 4.10 3.38 15.16
CA CYS A 121 2.78 3.23 14.59
C CYS A 121 1.87 2.50 15.58
N PRO A 122 0.76 3.09 16.03
CA PRO A 122 -0.12 2.46 17.02
C PRO A 122 -0.83 1.22 16.46
N MET A 123 -0.90 1.08 15.14
CA MET A 123 -1.50 -0.06 14.45
C MET A 123 -0.48 -1.13 14.03
N ARG A 124 0.77 -1.06 14.52
CA ARG A 124 1.88 -1.93 14.08
C ARG A 124 1.55 -3.42 14.16
N ALA A 125 0.87 -3.85 15.24
CA ALA A 125 0.60 -5.26 15.52
C ALA A 125 -0.27 -5.94 14.44
N GLU A 126 -1.15 -5.17 13.78
CA GLU A 126 -2.11 -5.67 12.80
C GLU A 126 -1.77 -5.21 11.36
N CYS A 127 -0.68 -4.48 11.19
CA CYS A 127 -0.33 -3.88 9.90
C CYS A 127 0.33 -4.88 8.95
N ARG A 128 -0.37 -5.30 7.90
CA ARG A 128 0.16 -6.23 6.87
C ARG A 128 1.42 -5.70 6.17
N ASN A 129 1.50 -4.40 5.93
CA ASN A 129 2.67 -3.76 5.32
C ASN A 129 3.91 -3.87 6.23
N PHE A 130 3.75 -3.66 7.55
CA PHE A 130 4.81 -3.91 8.51
C PHE A 130 5.19 -5.40 8.55
N ALA A 131 4.20 -6.30 8.63
CA ALA A 131 4.45 -7.74 8.66
C ALA A 131 5.26 -8.21 7.43
N SER A 132 4.93 -7.71 6.25
CA SER A 132 5.66 -7.97 5.00
C SER A 132 7.10 -7.45 5.06
N ALA A 133 7.32 -6.21 5.52
CA ALA A 133 8.66 -5.63 5.65
C ALA A 133 9.51 -6.38 6.69
N PHE A 134 8.91 -6.72 7.83
CA PHE A 134 9.57 -7.42 8.92
C PHE A 134 9.98 -8.84 8.52
N ALA A 135 9.09 -9.60 7.85
CA ALA A 135 9.41 -10.94 7.36
C ALA A 135 10.58 -10.91 6.35
N SER A 136 10.56 -9.95 5.44
CA SER A 136 11.58 -9.81 4.40
C SER A 136 12.94 -9.42 4.96
N ALA A 137 12.97 -8.52 5.95
CA ALA A 137 14.19 -8.15 6.67
C ALA A 137 14.79 -9.31 7.49
N ARG A 138 13.97 -10.23 8.02
CA ARG A 138 14.47 -11.40 8.75
C ARG A 138 15.05 -12.49 7.86
N LEU A 139 14.55 -12.60 6.62
CA LEU A 139 15.04 -13.54 5.63
C LEU A 139 16.29 -13.02 4.90
N ALA A 140 16.54 -11.71 4.95
CA ALA A 140 17.77 -11.14 4.45
C ALA A 140 18.96 -11.68 5.26
N LEU A 141 19.90 -12.33 4.57
CA LEU A 141 21.19 -12.69 5.16
C LEU A 141 21.87 -11.42 5.67
N PRO A 142 22.55 -11.43 6.83
CA PRO A 142 23.31 -10.28 7.28
C PRO A 142 24.29 -9.88 6.17
N GLY A 143 24.16 -8.63 5.70
CA GLY A 143 25.05 -8.10 4.67
C GLY A 143 26.49 -8.16 5.16
N LEU A 144 27.42 -8.45 4.25
CA LEU A 144 28.85 -8.26 4.49
C LEU A 144 29.04 -6.80 4.94
N GLU A 145 29.33 -6.59 6.22
CA GLU A 145 29.73 -5.30 6.77
C GLU A 145 30.79 -4.72 5.83
N GLU A 146 30.46 -3.61 5.15
CA GLU A 146 31.45 -2.88 4.36
C GLU A 146 32.56 -2.45 5.29
N LYS A 147 33.70 -3.13 5.14
CA LYS A 147 34.92 -2.84 5.87
C LYS A 147 35.32 -1.41 5.53
N LYS A 148 34.97 -0.46 6.40
CA LYS A 148 35.39 0.93 6.31
C LYS A 148 36.92 0.96 6.14
N ARG A 149 37.37 1.43 4.98
CA ARG A 149 38.77 1.80 4.72
C ARG A 149 39.07 3.16 5.33
#